data_AF-A0A1H2XGT1-F1
#
_entry.id   AF-A0A1H2XGT1-F1
#
_cell.length_a   1.000
_cell.length_b   1.000
_cell.length_c   1.000
_cell.angle_alpha   90.00
_cell.angle_beta   90.00
_cell.angle_gamma   90.00
#
_symmetry.space_group_name_H-M   'P 1'
#
loop_
_entity.id
_entity.type
_entity.pdbx_description
1 polymer ?
#
loop_
_entity_poly.entity_id
_entity_poly.type
_entity_poly.pdbx_seq_one_letter_code
_entity_poly.pdbx_strand_id
1 'polypeptide(L)'
;MLFTLASVASAYSQDMISLRNGEKIKANVKEVSDSEVVFTYDKETVINKLPTAQIAQIKFKSGRVQKFEAANNQSSNNNYNDQANALLEAYNASMGRKGQGNLSAANYGSSPYTFNTPEPNYVGSVSLIDDNGNVLAALENQKVAIRTNSDAGVFIVGIGSTKTRQYVKGKSSPLRIKKGKVLLIAKVINNQANPNEIIEVFKLDQGRKDRSVVVSEGHTFGGVKSNEIDFLPFKAYPYKDSSFLIELNIDQAGEYAVALNGSNMNFNLFGID
;
A
#
# COMPACT_ATOMS: atom_id res chain seq x y z
N MET A 1 56.15 27.22 42.05
CA MET A 1 56.14 26.23 40.95
C MET A 1 54.89 26.49 40.11
N LEU A 2 55.07 27.04 38.90
CA LEU A 2 54.00 27.25 37.93
C LEU A 2 53.73 25.91 37.22
N PHE A 3 52.47 25.45 37.22
CA PHE A 3 52.00 24.46 36.26
C PHE A 3 51.36 25.20 35.09
N THR A 4 52.07 25.27 33.96
CA THR A 4 51.48 25.63 32.67
C THR A 4 50.83 24.39 32.07
N LEU A 5 49.50 24.30 32.13
CA LEU A 5 48.74 23.46 31.20
C LEU A 5 48.57 24.25 29.90
N ALA A 6 49.38 23.93 28.89
CA ALA A 6 49.13 24.36 27.53
C ALA A 6 48.00 23.48 26.94
N SER A 7 46.78 24.02 26.85
CA SER A 7 45.74 23.42 26.02
C SER A 7 46.01 23.80 24.56
N VAL A 8 46.67 22.90 23.83
CA VAL A 8 46.86 23.05 22.38
C VAL A 8 45.52 22.79 21.69
N ALA A 9 44.78 23.86 21.37
CA ALA A 9 43.63 23.77 20.49
C ALA A 9 44.15 23.59 19.05
N SER A 10 44.20 22.35 18.56
CA SER A 10 44.44 22.08 17.15
C SER A 10 43.20 22.51 16.34
N ALA A 11 43.24 23.73 15.83
CA ALA A 11 42.28 24.23 14.86
C ALA A 11 42.48 23.47 13.54
N TYR A 12 41.47 22.72 13.11
CA TYR A 12 41.46 22.14 11.77
C TYR A 12 41.15 23.28 10.78
N SER A 13 41.89 23.37 9.67
CA SER A 13 41.67 24.43 8.66
C SER A 13 40.33 24.29 7.93
N GLN A 14 39.68 23.13 8.04
CA GLN A 14 38.47 22.73 7.34
C GLN A 14 37.61 21.84 8.24
N ASP A 15 36.33 21.72 7.89
CA ASP A 15 35.43 20.78 8.56
C ASP A 15 35.83 19.34 8.18
N MET A 16 35.58 18.41 9.10
CA MET A 16 35.87 16.99 8.91
C MET A 16 34.59 16.19 9.08
N ILE A 17 34.09 15.61 7.98
CA ILE A 17 32.95 14.70 7.96
C ILE A 17 33.50 13.29 8.13
N SER A 18 33.15 12.61 9.22
CA SER A 18 33.50 11.20 9.46
C SER A 18 32.30 10.33 9.10
N LEU A 19 32.49 9.43 8.13
CA LEU A 19 31.48 8.48 7.69
C LEU A 19 31.41 7.28 8.62
N ARG A 20 30.27 6.57 8.60
CA ARG A 20 30.07 5.36 9.39
C ARG A 20 30.96 4.19 8.96
N ASN A 21 31.37 4.16 7.69
CA ASN A 21 32.32 3.19 7.17
C ASN A 21 33.78 3.47 7.62
N GLY A 22 34.02 4.53 8.40
CA GLY A 22 35.34 4.93 8.90
C GLY A 22 36.09 5.92 8.02
N GLU A 23 35.60 6.21 6.81
CA GLU A 23 36.17 7.20 5.91
C GLU A 23 36.02 8.63 6.47
N LYS A 24 36.97 9.51 6.14
CA LYS A 24 36.95 10.92 6.58
C LYS A 24 37.13 11.85 5.39
N ILE A 25 36.21 12.79 5.27
CA ILE A 25 36.20 13.80 4.22
C ILE A 25 36.57 15.15 4.85
N LYS A 26 37.61 15.81 4.31
CA LYS A 26 37.92 17.20 4.63
C LYS A 26 37.19 18.11 3.65
N ALA A 27 36.36 19.00 4.17
CA ALA A 27 35.46 19.82 3.36
C ALA A 27 35.11 21.14 4.04
N ASN A 28 34.46 22.03 3.29
CA ASN A 28 33.79 23.21 3.81
C ASN A 28 32.29 22.95 3.81
N VAL A 29 31.71 22.66 4.97
CA VAL A 29 30.27 22.44 5.12
C VAL A 29 29.55 23.77 4.90
N LYS A 30 28.55 23.76 4.02
CA LYS A 30 27.70 24.91 3.68
C LYS A 30 26.36 24.84 4.39
N GLU A 31 25.77 23.66 4.44
CA GLU A 31 24.46 23.43 5.03
C GLU A 31 24.40 22.04 5.66
N VAL A 32 23.70 21.92 6.78
CA VAL A 32 23.38 20.65 7.43
C VAL A 32 21.88 20.65 7.66
N SER A 33 21.17 19.74 6.99
CA SER A 33 19.76 19.46 7.23
C SER A 33 19.61 18.11 7.93
N ASP A 34 18.36 17.71 8.21
CA ASP A 34 18.07 16.42 8.82
C ASP A 34 18.39 15.24 7.88
N SER A 35 18.33 15.45 6.56
CA SER A 35 18.49 14.39 5.56
C SER A 35 19.83 14.42 4.82
N GLU A 36 20.44 15.59 4.65
CA GLU A 36 21.68 15.74 3.89
C GLU A 36 22.63 16.82 4.42
N VAL A 37 23.89 16.67 4.07
CA VAL A 37 24.95 17.65 4.33
C VAL A 37 25.49 18.12 3.00
N VAL A 38 25.48 19.44 2.82
CA VAL A 38 25.95 20.12 1.62
C VAL A 38 27.34 20.69 1.91
N PHE A 39 28.32 20.40 1.06
CA PHE A 39 29.69 20.83 1.25
C PHE A 39 30.44 21.08 -0.06
N THR A 40 31.58 21.75 0.03
CA THR A 40 32.54 21.91 -1.07
C THR A 40 33.92 21.43 -0.64
N TYR A 41 34.75 20.95 -1.57
CA TYR A 41 36.15 20.65 -1.29
C TYR A 41 37.00 21.93 -1.20
N ASP A 42 38.26 21.82 -0.76
CA ASP A 42 39.13 22.98 -0.68
C ASP A 42 39.31 23.61 -2.05
N LYS A 43 39.17 24.94 -2.14
CA LYS A 43 39.37 25.71 -3.38
C LYS A 43 38.49 25.28 -4.57
N GLU A 44 37.46 24.47 -4.31
CA GLU A 44 36.46 24.08 -5.30
C GLU A 44 35.15 24.83 -5.08
N THR A 45 34.48 25.16 -6.18
CA THR A 45 33.16 25.81 -6.18
C THR A 45 32.02 24.81 -6.34
N VAL A 46 32.33 23.54 -6.65
CA VAL A 46 31.34 22.50 -6.89
C VAL A 46 30.69 22.06 -5.58
N ILE A 47 29.37 22.06 -5.57
CA ILE A 47 28.55 21.66 -4.44
C ILE A 47 28.35 20.15 -4.45
N ASN A 48 28.68 19.51 -3.33
CA ASN A 48 28.50 18.08 -3.09
C ASN A 48 27.46 17.87 -1.98
N LYS A 49 26.70 16.78 -2.11
CA LYS A 49 25.63 16.41 -1.17
C LYS A 49 25.88 15.01 -0.65
N LEU A 50 25.71 14.83 0.66
CA LEU A 50 25.90 13.54 1.31
C LEU A 50 24.77 13.27 2.31
N PRO A 51 24.06 12.14 2.21
CA PRO A 51 23.01 11.80 3.16
C PRO A 51 23.53 11.68 4.60
N THR A 52 22.82 12.26 5.56
CA THR A 52 23.16 12.21 7.00
C THR A 52 23.21 10.79 7.54
N ALA A 53 22.46 9.86 6.94
CA ALA A 53 22.48 8.44 7.26
C ALA A 53 23.89 7.80 7.14
N GLN A 54 24.73 8.31 6.23
CA GLN A 54 26.08 7.79 6.00
C GLN A 54 27.14 8.42 6.92
N ILE A 55 26.77 9.50 7.61
CA ILE A 55 27.67 10.31 8.43
C ILE A 55 27.57 9.82 9.88
N ALA A 56 28.70 9.63 10.53
CA ALA A 56 28.77 9.36 11.97
C ALA A 56 28.88 10.66 12.77
N GLN A 57 29.71 11.60 12.30
CA GLN A 57 29.88 12.90 12.93
C GLN A 57 30.50 13.92 11.97
N ILE A 58 30.26 15.20 12.23
CA ILE A 58 30.99 16.32 11.64
C ILE A 58 31.72 17.05 12.75
N LYS A 59 33.02 17.25 12.57
CA LYS A 59 33.81 18.19 13.37
C LYS A 59 34.03 19.45 12.55
N PHE A 60 33.37 20.53 12.92
CA PHE A 60 33.51 21.82 12.26
C PHE A 60 34.86 22.44 12.58
N LYS A 61 35.38 23.28 11.69
CA LYS A 61 36.61 24.08 11.87
C LYS A 61 36.55 24.96 13.12
N SER A 62 35.34 25.34 13.55
CA SER A 62 35.10 26.06 14.80
C SER A 62 35.33 25.22 16.06
N GLY A 63 35.60 23.91 15.92
CA GLY A 63 35.73 22.97 17.03
C GLY A 63 34.40 22.35 17.47
N ARG A 64 33.25 22.87 17.00
CA ARG A 64 31.94 22.27 17.24
C ARG A 64 31.89 20.86 16.66
N VAL A 65 31.32 19.91 17.39
CA VAL A 65 31.09 18.54 16.91
C VAL A 65 29.60 18.27 16.88
N GLN A 66 29.11 17.78 15.75
CA GLN A 66 27.74 17.33 15.58
C GLN A 66 27.76 15.85 15.24
N LYS A 67 27.21 15.03 16.14
CA LYS A 67 27.10 13.59 15.94
C LYS A 67 25.76 13.27 15.28
N PHE A 68 25.77 12.27 14.41
CA PHE A 68 24.58 11.77 13.75
C PHE A 68 24.33 10.37 14.30
N GLU A 69 23.24 10.21 15.04
CA GLU A 69 22.84 8.91 15.55
C GLU A 69 22.51 7.99 14.39
N ALA A 70 22.92 6.72 14.48
CA ALA A 70 22.41 5.72 13.55
C ALA A 70 20.90 5.62 13.78
N ALA A 71 20.10 5.49 12.73
CA ALA A 71 18.72 5.07 12.90
C ALA A 71 18.73 3.72 13.62
N ASN A 72 18.42 3.74 14.92
CA ASN A 72 18.36 2.55 15.75
C ASN A 72 17.18 1.69 15.30
N ASN A 73 17.46 0.67 14.50
CA ASN A 73 16.52 -0.43 14.29
C ASN A 73 16.64 -1.43 15.44
N GLN A 74 16.27 -1.03 16.66
CA GLN A 74 15.81 -1.95 17.72
C GLN A 74 14.82 -1.21 18.64
N SER A 75 13.54 -1.43 18.34
CA SER A 75 12.39 -1.57 19.22
C SER A 75 12.38 -0.77 20.54
N SER A 76 11.79 0.41 20.50
CA SER A 76 10.88 0.83 21.57
C SER A 76 9.45 0.68 21.05
N ASN A 77 8.75 -0.28 21.65
CA ASN A 77 7.31 -0.45 21.55
C ASN A 77 6.61 0.86 21.92
N ASN A 78 5.52 1.14 21.19
CA ASN A 78 4.57 2.24 21.31
C ASN A 78 4.85 3.44 20.38
N ASN A 79 3.84 3.71 19.54
CA ASN A 79 3.68 4.87 18.64
C ASN A 79 4.28 4.80 17.22
N TYR A 80 4.44 3.61 16.63
CA TYR A 80 4.52 3.51 15.17
C TYR A 80 3.15 3.41 14.49
N ASN A 81 2.11 3.09 15.25
CA ASN A 81 0.76 2.95 14.72
C ASN A 81 0.13 4.31 14.38
N ASP A 82 0.39 5.39 15.13
CA ASP A 82 -0.36 6.63 14.95
C ASP A 82 0.06 7.45 13.71
N GLN A 83 1.36 7.49 13.38
CA GLN A 83 1.85 8.23 12.19
C GLN A 83 1.72 7.44 10.89
N ALA A 84 1.91 6.12 10.93
CA ALA A 84 1.63 5.25 9.80
C ALA A 84 0.13 5.21 9.51
N ASN A 85 -0.71 5.17 10.55
CA ASN A 85 -2.15 5.32 10.40
C ASN A 85 -2.52 6.69 9.85
N ALA A 86 -1.89 7.80 10.26
CA ALA A 86 -2.22 9.13 9.72
C ALA A 86 -1.87 9.29 8.22
N LEU A 87 -0.75 8.72 7.76
CA LEU A 87 -0.37 8.73 6.34
C LEU A 87 -1.21 7.74 5.51
N LEU A 88 -1.52 6.56 6.07
CA LEU A 88 -2.42 5.58 5.47
C LEU A 88 -3.86 6.09 5.44
N GLU A 89 -4.32 6.79 6.47
CA GLU A 89 -5.61 7.48 6.54
C GLU A 89 -5.65 8.65 5.58
N ALA A 90 -4.58 9.45 5.44
CA ALA A 90 -4.52 10.51 4.44
C ALA A 90 -4.54 9.96 3.01
N TYR A 91 -3.83 8.85 2.76
CA TYR A 91 -3.85 8.13 1.49
C TYR A 91 -5.24 7.52 1.21
N ASN A 92 -5.82 6.81 2.17
CA ASN A 92 -7.16 6.23 2.07
C ASN A 92 -8.23 7.31 1.91
N ALA A 93 -8.13 8.43 2.63
CA ALA A 93 -9.01 9.59 2.49
C ALA A 93 -8.86 10.26 1.12
N SER A 94 -7.64 10.34 0.56
CA SER A 94 -7.40 10.83 -0.80
C SER A 94 -7.97 9.92 -1.89
N MET A 95 -8.08 8.62 -1.60
CA MET A 95 -8.76 7.63 -2.45
C MET A 95 -10.27 7.54 -2.20
N GLY A 96 -10.83 8.38 -1.31
CA GLY A 96 -12.26 8.40 -1.00
C GLY A 96 -12.74 7.24 -0.11
N ARG A 97 -11.83 6.52 0.53
CA ARG A 97 -12.12 5.44 1.49
C ARG A 97 -12.37 6.07 2.87
N LYS A 98 -13.63 6.36 3.20
CA LYS A 98 -13.99 6.80 4.56
C LYS A 98 -14.10 5.59 5.49
N GLY A 99 -13.12 5.50 6.41
CA GLY A 99 -13.20 4.90 7.74
C GLY A 99 -13.94 3.57 7.90
N GLN A 100 -13.19 2.48 8.00
CA GLN A 100 -13.46 1.49 9.03
C GLN A 100 -12.46 1.76 10.16
N GLY A 101 -12.96 2.22 11.30
CA GLY A 101 -12.13 2.53 12.46
C GLY A 101 -11.30 1.32 12.90
N ASN A 102 -10.23 1.59 13.66
CA ASN A 102 -9.35 0.61 14.29
C ASN A 102 -10.12 -0.63 14.79
N LEU A 103 -10.20 -1.66 13.95
CA LEU A 103 -10.47 -3.02 14.36
C LEU A 103 -9.11 -3.58 14.74
N SER A 104 -8.73 -3.36 16.00
CA SER A 104 -7.65 -4.06 16.67
C SER A 104 -7.64 -5.52 16.22
N ALA A 105 -6.52 -5.99 15.65
CA ALA A 105 -6.26 -7.34 15.17
C ALA A 105 -7.20 -8.38 15.77
N ALA A 106 -8.40 -8.49 15.18
CA ALA A 106 -9.42 -9.37 15.70
C ALA A 106 -9.05 -10.75 15.18
N ASN A 107 -8.26 -11.47 15.98
CA ASN A 107 -8.04 -12.92 15.90
C ASN A 107 -8.38 -13.51 14.51
N TYR A 108 -7.58 -13.23 13.49
CA TYR A 108 -7.57 -14.08 12.29
C TYR A 108 -6.89 -15.38 12.74
N GLY A 109 -7.68 -16.21 13.42
CA GLY A 109 -7.24 -17.44 14.05
C GLY A 109 -6.64 -18.39 13.02
N SER A 110 -6.02 -19.46 13.54
CA SER A 110 -5.55 -20.55 12.69
C SER A 110 -6.67 -20.99 11.74
N SER A 111 -6.34 -21.09 10.44
CA SER A 111 -7.28 -21.57 9.43
C SER A 111 -7.92 -22.88 9.87
N PRO A 112 -9.26 -23.03 9.78
CA PRO A 112 -9.92 -24.30 10.08
C PRO A 112 -9.61 -25.37 9.02
N TYR A 113 -8.96 -24.98 7.93
CA TYR A 113 -8.56 -25.84 6.82
C TYR A 113 -7.10 -26.29 6.97
N THR A 114 -6.86 -27.57 6.72
CA THR A 114 -5.53 -28.21 6.78
C THR A 114 -4.97 -28.53 5.39
N PHE A 115 -5.39 -27.79 4.36
CA PHE A 115 -4.98 -28.04 2.98
C PHE A 115 -3.48 -27.79 2.77
N ASN A 116 -2.90 -28.52 1.83
CA ASN A 116 -1.56 -28.23 1.30
C ASN A 116 -1.58 -27.90 -0.19
N THR A 117 -2.51 -27.04 -0.59
CA THR A 117 -2.65 -26.53 -1.95
C THR A 117 -1.50 -25.59 -2.31
N PRO A 118 -0.90 -25.67 -3.52
CA PRO A 118 0.07 -24.66 -3.97
C PRO A 118 -0.52 -23.24 -4.00
N GLU A 119 0.30 -22.24 -3.68
CA GLU A 119 -0.08 -20.84 -3.88
C GLU A 119 -0.10 -20.48 -5.38
N PRO A 120 -0.91 -19.49 -5.81
CA PRO A 120 -0.80 -18.96 -7.16
C PRO A 120 0.59 -18.38 -7.43
N ASN A 121 1.09 -18.53 -8.66
CA ASN A 121 2.47 -18.17 -9.02
C ASN A 121 2.78 -16.66 -8.92
N TYR A 122 1.77 -15.80 -9.11
CA TYR A 122 1.96 -14.36 -9.25
C TYR A 122 1.12 -13.59 -8.23
N VAL A 123 1.69 -12.54 -7.65
CA VAL A 123 0.95 -11.59 -6.81
C VAL A 123 -0.18 -10.97 -7.62
N GLY A 124 -1.36 -10.88 -7.01
CA GLY A 124 -2.57 -10.38 -7.67
C GLY A 124 -3.42 -11.47 -8.34
N SER A 125 -2.94 -12.72 -8.38
CA SER A 125 -3.70 -13.85 -8.91
C SER A 125 -4.51 -14.56 -7.82
N VAL A 126 -5.66 -15.09 -8.22
CA VAL A 126 -6.57 -15.84 -7.35
C VAL A 126 -6.91 -17.19 -7.96
N SER A 127 -6.88 -18.25 -7.17
CA SER A 127 -7.30 -19.60 -7.58
C SER A 127 -8.52 -20.06 -6.79
N LEU A 128 -9.45 -20.71 -7.47
CA LEU A 128 -10.57 -21.43 -6.88
C LEU A 128 -10.11 -22.83 -6.43
N ILE A 129 -10.53 -23.23 -5.24
CA ILE A 129 -10.28 -24.57 -4.70
C ILE A 129 -11.60 -25.24 -4.27
N ASP A 130 -11.60 -26.57 -4.22
CA ASP A 130 -12.69 -27.35 -3.61
C ASP A 130 -12.51 -27.51 -2.08
N ASP A 131 -13.49 -28.13 -1.43
CA ASP A 131 -13.46 -28.42 0.02
C ASP A 131 -12.35 -29.40 0.45
N ASN A 132 -11.67 -30.04 -0.49
CA ASN A 132 -10.52 -30.92 -0.23
C ASN A 132 -9.18 -30.22 -0.48
N GLY A 133 -9.20 -28.96 -0.94
CA GLY A 133 -8.01 -28.18 -1.28
C GLY A 133 -7.45 -28.45 -2.68
N ASN A 134 -8.19 -29.12 -3.58
CA ASN A 134 -7.75 -29.26 -4.96
C ASN A 134 -8.00 -27.95 -5.73
N VAL A 135 -7.03 -27.52 -6.53
CA VAL A 135 -7.19 -26.35 -7.40
C VAL A 135 -8.13 -26.70 -8.54
N LEU A 136 -9.26 -25.99 -8.65
CA LEU A 136 -10.25 -26.17 -9.70
C LEU A 136 -9.93 -25.30 -10.92
N ALA A 137 -9.59 -24.03 -10.70
CA ALA A 137 -9.27 -23.09 -11.76
C ALA A 137 -8.57 -21.84 -11.21
N ALA A 138 -7.80 -21.16 -12.05
CA ALA A 138 -7.43 -19.76 -11.80
C ALA A 138 -8.58 -18.83 -12.22
N LEU A 139 -8.83 -17.79 -11.43
CA LEU A 139 -9.76 -16.73 -11.82
C LEU A 139 -9.17 -15.93 -12.98
N GLU A 140 -10.03 -15.46 -13.87
CA GLU A 140 -9.64 -14.60 -14.98
C GLU A 140 -9.16 -13.24 -14.43
N ASN A 141 -7.91 -12.87 -14.69
CA ASN A 141 -7.37 -11.56 -14.29
C ASN A 141 -7.47 -10.57 -15.46
N GLN A 142 -8.33 -9.55 -15.34
CA GLN A 142 -8.50 -8.53 -16.37
C GLN A 142 -8.15 -7.13 -15.86
N LYS A 143 -7.50 -6.34 -16.71
CA LYS A 143 -7.36 -4.90 -16.50
C LYS A 143 -8.71 -4.20 -16.61
N VAL A 144 -8.90 -3.21 -15.75
CA VAL A 144 -10.12 -2.43 -15.65
C VAL A 144 -9.99 -1.14 -16.45
N ALA A 145 -11.06 -0.77 -17.16
CA ALA A 145 -11.20 0.55 -17.77
C ALA A 145 -12.06 1.45 -16.87
N ILE A 146 -11.59 2.66 -16.59
CA ILE A 146 -12.35 3.65 -15.81
C ILE A 146 -13.03 4.61 -16.78
N ARG A 147 -14.33 4.84 -16.59
CA ARG A 147 -15.07 5.87 -17.33
C ARG A 147 -15.99 6.64 -16.41
N THR A 148 -16.06 7.95 -16.63
CA THR A 148 -16.98 8.85 -15.94
C THR A 148 -18.03 9.31 -16.93
N ASN A 149 -19.30 9.00 -16.65
CA ASN A 149 -20.43 9.38 -17.49
C ASN A 149 -21.34 10.33 -16.71
N SER A 150 -21.82 11.36 -17.38
CA SER A 150 -22.77 12.32 -16.80
C SER A 150 -24.15 12.12 -17.41
N ASP A 151 -25.18 12.30 -16.60
CA ASP A 151 -26.56 12.20 -17.08
C ASP A 151 -26.91 13.38 -18.00
N ALA A 152 -27.91 13.18 -18.87
CA ALA A 152 -28.30 14.16 -19.88
C ALA A 152 -28.64 15.55 -19.29
N GLY A 153 -29.18 15.59 -18.06
CA GLY A 153 -29.48 16.85 -17.36
C GLY A 153 -28.24 17.72 -17.13
N VAL A 154 -27.06 17.11 -16.91
CA VAL A 154 -25.80 17.86 -16.76
C VAL A 154 -25.47 18.62 -18.04
N PHE A 155 -25.71 18.01 -19.21
CA PHE A 155 -25.40 18.64 -20.50
C PHE A 155 -26.46 19.64 -20.97
N ILE A 156 -27.73 19.44 -20.61
CA ILE A 156 -28.85 20.28 -21.08
C ILE A 156 -29.05 21.49 -20.16
N VAL A 157 -29.11 21.26 -18.85
CA VAL A 157 -29.51 22.29 -17.87
C VAL A 157 -28.44 22.54 -16.80
N GLY A 158 -27.28 21.87 -16.88
CA GLY A 158 -26.19 21.99 -15.90
C GLY A 158 -26.44 21.26 -14.58
N ILE A 159 -27.54 20.52 -14.46
CA ILE A 159 -27.98 19.86 -13.22
C ILE A 159 -28.14 18.36 -13.46
N GLY A 160 -27.46 17.54 -12.67
CA GLY A 160 -27.63 16.08 -12.70
C GLY A 160 -26.59 15.32 -11.89
N SER A 161 -26.46 14.04 -12.19
CA SER A 161 -25.48 13.13 -11.59
C SER A 161 -24.39 12.73 -12.58
N THR A 162 -23.21 12.47 -12.04
CA THR A 162 -22.05 11.96 -12.75
C THR A 162 -21.56 10.71 -12.03
N LYS A 163 -21.51 9.57 -12.75
CA LYS A 163 -21.08 8.28 -12.21
C LYS A 163 -19.74 7.89 -12.81
N THR A 164 -18.78 7.58 -11.95
CA THR A 164 -17.54 6.92 -12.35
C THR A 164 -17.71 5.43 -12.16
N ARG A 165 -17.43 4.68 -13.23
CA ARG A 165 -17.55 3.23 -13.27
C ARG A 165 -16.24 2.60 -13.71
N GLN A 166 -15.99 1.43 -13.16
CA GLN A 166 -14.93 0.51 -13.55
C GLN A 166 -15.51 -0.60 -14.39
N TYR A 167 -14.90 -0.89 -15.54
CA TYR A 167 -15.41 -1.82 -16.55
C TYR A 167 -14.40 -2.93 -16.85
N VAL A 168 -14.89 -4.15 -16.97
CA VAL A 168 -14.18 -5.30 -17.52
C VAL A 168 -14.88 -5.82 -18.76
N LYS A 169 -14.12 -6.42 -19.68
CA LYS A 169 -14.66 -6.88 -20.97
C LYS A 169 -15.38 -8.22 -20.80
N GLY A 170 -16.35 -8.43 -21.68
CA GLY A 170 -17.13 -9.66 -21.72
C GLY A 170 -18.35 -9.59 -20.80
N LYS A 171 -19.45 -10.17 -21.26
CA LYS A 171 -20.73 -10.21 -20.54
C LYS A 171 -20.67 -11.12 -19.30
N SER A 172 -19.82 -12.14 -19.31
CA SER A 172 -19.75 -13.14 -18.24
C SER A 172 -18.35 -13.74 -18.11
N SER A 173 -17.98 -14.17 -16.91
CA SER A 173 -16.76 -14.94 -16.67
C SER A 173 -16.93 -16.35 -17.25
N PRO A 174 -15.90 -16.93 -17.88
CA PRO A 174 -15.93 -18.34 -18.27
C PRO A 174 -15.92 -19.28 -17.06
N LEU A 175 -15.45 -18.82 -15.90
CA LEU A 175 -15.46 -19.61 -14.67
C LEU A 175 -16.81 -19.47 -13.96
N ARG A 176 -17.59 -20.54 -13.96
CA ARG A 176 -18.88 -20.64 -13.27
C ARG A 176 -18.77 -21.50 -12.03
N ILE A 177 -19.24 -20.97 -10.90
CA ILE A 177 -19.21 -21.59 -9.58
C ILE A 177 -20.65 -21.76 -9.11
N LYS A 178 -20.93 -22.87 -8.41
CA LYS A 178 -22.25 -23.08 -7.81
C LYS A 178 -22.47 -22.09 -6.65
N LYS A 179 -23.72 -21.68 -6.45
CA LYS A 179 -24.12 -20.96 -5.22
C LYS A 179 -23.68 -21.66 -3.94
N GLY A 180 -23.48 -20.83 -2.92
CA GLY A 180 -23.10 -21.24 -1.58
C GLY A 180 -21.63 -20.95 -1.29
N LYS A 181 -20.98 -21.91 -0.63
CA LYS A 181 -19.59 -21.78 -0.17
C LYS A 181 -18.61 -21.70 -1.34
N VAL A 182 -17.73 -20.70 -1.32
CA VAL A 182 -16.64 -20.52 -2.27
C VAL A 182 -15.33 -20.38 -1.49
N LEU A 183 -14.31 -21.15 -1.92
CA LEU A 183 -12.97 -21.11 -1.34
C LEU A 183 -11.95 -20.64 -2.37
N LEU A 184 -11.18 -19.61 -2.02
CA LEU A 184 -10.18 -19.01 -2.90
C LEU A 184 -8.82 -18.93 -2.22
N ILE A 185 -7.75 -19.10 -2.98
CA ILE A 185 -6.39 -18.73 -2.55
C ILE A 185 -5.96 -17.50 -3.33
N ALA A 186 -5.76 -16.38 -2.62
CA ALA A 186 -5.36 -15.11 -3.19
C ALA A 186 -3.90 -14.81 -2.87
N LYS A 187 -3.07 -14.70 -3.91
CA LYS A 187 -1.65 -14.38 -3.76
C LYS A 187 -1.45 -12.89 -3.58
N VAL A 188 -0.84 -12.51 -2.47
CA VAL A 188 -0.61 -11.11 -2.08
C VAL A 188 0.88 -10.87 -1.85
N ILE A 189 1.26 -9.62 -1.56
CA ILE A 189 2.66 -9.26 -1.28
C ILE A 189 3.09 -9.87 0.06
N ASN A 190 2.24 -9.71 1.08
CA ASN A 190 2.38 -10.33 2.39
C ASN A 190 0.99 -10.63 2.95
N ASN A 191 0.89 -11.64 3.81
CA ASN A 191 -0.36 -12.04 4.45
C ASN A 191 -0.42 -11.64 5.94
N GLN A 192 0.33 -10.62 6.32
CA GLN A 192 0.43 -10.13 7.71
C GLN A 192 -0.44 -8.90 7.95
N ALA A 193 -0.75 -8.15 6.89
CA ALA A 193 -1.67 -7.02 6.97
C ALA A 193 -3.14 -7.48 7.02
N ASN A 194 -4.00 -6.56 7.44
CA ASN A 194 -5.43 -6.79 7.58
C ASN A 194 -6.04 -7.23 6.23
N PRO A 195 -6.66 -8.42 6.14
CA PRO A 195 -7.28 -8.91 4.91
C PRO A 195 -8.30 -7.94 4.31
N ASN A 196 -9.06 -7.20 5.13
CA ASN A 196 -10.05 -6.23 4.65
C ASN A 196 -9.44 -5.00 3.98
N GLU A 197 -8.16 -4.71 4.22
CA GLU A 197 -7.44 -3.62 3.53
C GLU A 197 -6.82 -4.08 2.21
N ILE A 198 -6.66 -5.39 2.05
CA ILE A 198 -5.99 -6.00 0.89
C ILE A 198 -7.00 -6.56 -0.09
N ILE A 199 -8.09 -7.15 0.39
CA ILE A 199 -9.01 -7.97 -0.40
C ILE A 199 -10.35 -7.27 -0.47
N GLU A 200 -10.79 -7.01 -1.69
CA GLU A 200 -12.11 -6.48 -1.99
C GLU A 200 -12.86 -7.49 -2.84
N VAL A 201 -14.02 -7.96 -2.35
CA VAL A 201 -14.90 -8.85 -3.09
C VAL A 201 -16.21 -8.12 -3.32
N PHE A 202 -16.69 -8.04 -4.55
CA PHE A 202 -17.92 -7.31 -4.87
C PHE A 202 -18.60 -7.87 -6.11
N LYS A 203 -19.90 -7.56 -6.22
CA LYS A 203 -20.71 -7.92 -7.37
C LYS A 203 -20.58 -6.87 -8.48
N LEU A 204 -20.61 -7.32 -9.73
CA LEU A 204 -20.61 -6.48 -10.92
C LEU A 204 -22.02 -6.36 -11.50
N ASP A 205 -22.34 -5.17 -12.01
CA ASP A 205 -23.44 -4.94 -12.94
C ASP A 205 -23.13 -5.60 -14.28
N GLN A 206 -24.05 -6.41 -14.77
CA GLN A 206 -23.89 -7.09 -16.05
C GLN A 206 -24.45 -6.24 -17.21
N GLY A 207 -23.57 -5.75 -18.07
CA GLY A 207 -23.93 -5.05 -19.30
C GLY A 207 -24.10 -5.99 -20.49
N ARG A 208 -24.32 -5.40 -21.67
CA ARG A 208 -24.48 -6.17 -22.92
C ARG A 208 -23.16 -6.77 -23.41
N LYS A 209 -22.04 -6.07 -23.21
CA LYS A 209 -20.70 -6.45 -23.71
C LYS A 209 -19.61 -6.39 -22.65
N ASP A 210 -19.96 -5.92 -21.46
CA ASP A 210 -19.06 -5.62 -20.35
C ASP A 210 -19.74 -5.95 -19.02
N ARG A 211 -18.94 -5.92 -17.96
CA ARG A 211 -19.41 -5.93 -16.57
C ARG A 211 -18.80 -4.71 -15.88
N SER A 212 -19.51 -4.11 -14.92
CA SER A 212 -19.05 -2.87 -14.31
C SER A 212 -19.39 -2.74 -12.83
N VAL A 213 -18.72 -1.83 -12.13
CA VAL A 213 -19.07 -1.41 -10.77
C VAL A 213 -18.97 0.11 -10.67
N VAL A 214 -19.88 0.73 -9.91
CA VAL A 214 -19.83 2.18 -9.62
C VAL A 214 -18.85 2.40 -8.49
N VAL A 215 -17.88 3.29 -8.69
CA VAL A 215 -16.84 3.59 -7.68
C VAL A 215 -17.04 4.96 -7.02
N SER A 216 -17.69 5.88 -7.73
CA SER A 216 -18.09 7.18 -7.19
C SER A 216 -19.26 7.78 -7.96
N GLU A 217 -20.01 8.62 -7.27
CA GLU A 217 -21.14 9.35 -7.81
C GLU A 217 -21.13 10.80 -7.29
N GLY A 218 -21.11 11.76 -8.23
CA GLY A 218 -21.23 13.18 -7.94
C GLY A 218 -22.59 13.71 -8.31
N HIS A 219 -23.12 14.64 -7.52
CA HIS A 219 -24.35 15.37 -7.80
C HIS A 219 -24.09 16.87 -7.81
N THR A 220 -24.66 17.62 -8.76
CA THR A 220 -24.44 19.07 -8.91
C THR A 220 -24.66 19.87 -7.61
N PHE A 221 -25.61 19.46 -6.76
CA PHE A 221 -25.91 20.13 -5.48
C PHE A 221 -25.73 19.22 -4.24
N GLY A 222 -25.28 17.98 -4.43
CA GLY A 222 -25.23 16.95 -3.37
C GLY A 222 -23.82 16.52 -2.97
N GLY A 223 -22.79 17.12 -3.55
CA GLY A 223 -21.40 16.71 -3.36
C GLY A 223 -21.06 15.39 -4.07
N VAL A 224 -19.87 14.88 -3.80
CA VAL A 224 -19.38 13.60 -4.34
C VAL A 224 -19.42 12.55 -3.24
N LYS A 225 -20.06 11.42 -3.52
CA LYS A 225 -19.93 10.20 -2.75
C LYS A 225 -18.92 9.29 -3.44
N SER A 226 -17.94 8.84 -2.68
CA SER A 226 -16.92 7.88 -3.11
C SER A 226 -17.12 6.58 -2.35
N ASN A 227 -16.56 5.48 -2.87
CA ASN A 227 -16.67 4.15 -2.30
C ASN A 227 -18.12 3.60 -2.32
N GLU A 228 -18.80 3.78 -3.44
CA GLU A 228 -20.16 3.27 -3.70
C GLU A 228 -20.20 1.75 -4.01
N ILE A 229 -19.08 1.05 -3.78
CA ILE A 229 -18.99 -0.40 -4.00
C ILE A 229 -19.62 -1.12 -2.80
N ASP A 230 -20.59 -1.98 -3.07
CA ASP A 230 -21.13 -2.90 -2.07
C ASP A 230 -20.24 -4.15 -1.97
N PHE A 231 -19.41 -4.19 -0.93
CA PHE A 231 -18.45 -5.27 -0.71
C PHE A 231 -19.11 -6.46 -0.01
N LEU A 232 -18.86 -7.66 -0.53
CA LEU A 232 -19.29 -8.91 0.08
C LEU A 232 -18.46 -9.21 1.33
N PRO A 233 -19.09 -9.64 2.44
CA PRO A 233 -18.37 -10.12 3.60
C PRO A 233 -17.65 -11.43 3.29
N PHE A 234 -16.46 -11.60 3.87
CA PHE A 234 -15.66 -12.81 3.74
C PHE A 234 -14.93 -13.14 5.04
N LYS A 235 -14.46 -14.38 5.15
CA LYS A 235 -13.41 -14.75 6.10
C LYS A 235 -12.12 -14.94 5.32
N ALA A 236 -11.00 -14.52 5.89
CA ALA A 236 -9.69 -14.74 5.31
C ALA A 236 -8.73 -15.24 6.36
N TYR A 237 -7.83 -16.14 5.98
CA TYR A 237 -6.83 -16.71 6.88
C TYR A 237 -5.46 -16.61 6.21
N PRO A 238 -4.40 -16.18 6.92
CA PRO A 238 -3.05 -16.25 6.39
C PRO A 238 -2.76 -17.68 5.91
N TYR A 239 -2.30 -17.78 4.67
CA TYR A 239 -2.03 -19.05 4.02
C TYR A 239 -0.61 -19.07 3.48
N LYS A 240 0.19 -20.02 3.98
CA LYS A 240 1.60 -20.20 3.63
C LYS A 240 2.36 -18.87 3.72
N ASP A 241 3.24 -18.59 2.77
CA ASP A 241 4.23 -17.51 2.89
C ASP A 241 3.60 -16.14 2.59
N SER A 242 2.69 -16.07 1.60
CA SER A 242 2.21 -14.79 1.10
C SER A 242 0.90 -14.89 0.32
N SER A 243 -0.04 -15.68 0.85
CA SER A 243 -1.41 -15.76 0.37
C SER A 243 -2.41 -15.64 1.51
N PHE A 244 -3.67 -15.39 1.14
CA PHE A 244 -4.82 -15.63 2.00
C PHE A 244 -5.68 -16.76 1.45
N LEU A 245 -6.16 -17.63 2.34
CA LEU A 245 -7.28 -18.51 2.08
C LEU A 245 -8.56 -17.75 2.41
N ILE A 246 -9.42 -17.54 1.42
CA ILE A 246 -10.66 -16.76 1.53
C ILE A 246 -11.84 -17.72 1.49
N GLU A 247 -12.75 -17.57 2.43
CA GLU A 247 -14.06 -18.23 2.47
C GLU A 247 -15.16 -17.19 2.28
N LEU A 248 -16.00 -17.45 1.28
CA LEU A 248 -17.18 -16.66 0.93
C LEU A 248 -18.40 -17.56 0.97
N ASN A 249 -19.56 -16.96 1.22
CA ASN A 249 -20.85 -17.60 0.97
C ASN A 249 -21.68 -16.71 0.05
N ILE A 250 -22.00 -17.20 -1.15
CA ILE A 250 -22.65 -16.40 -2.20
C ILE A 250 -23.90 -17.13 -2.71
N ASP A 251 -25.06 -16.66 -2.28
CA ASP A 251 -26.35 -17.27 -2.63
C ASP A 251 -27.02 -16.62 -3.86
N GLN A 252 -26.52 -15.45 -4.27
CA GLN A 252 -27.06 -14.71 -5.40
C GLN A 252 -26.30 -15.05 -6.69
N ALA A 253 -27.02 -15.45 -7.73
CA ALA A 253 -26.46 -15.58 -9.07
C ALA A 253 -25.96 -14.22 -9.58
N GLY A 254 -24.87 -14.21 -10.35
CA GLY A 254 -24.31 -13.00 -10.91
C GLY A 254 -22.85 -13.11 -11.30
N GLU A 255 -22.25 -11.94 -11.53
CA GLU A 255 -20.85 -11.76 -11.88
C GLU A 255 -20.14 -11.08 -10.71
N TYR A 256 -18.98 -11.59 -10.34
CA TYR A 256 -18.24 -11.15 -9.17
C TYR A 256 -16.76 -10.90 -9.50
N ALA A 257 -16.16 -10.02 -8.71
CA ALA A 257 -14.76 -9.67 -8.82
C ALA A 257 -14.07 -9.76 -7.45
N VAL A 258 -12.80 -10.16 -7.48
CA VAL A 258 -11.84 -9.96 -6.39
C VAL A 258 -10.77 -8.99 -6.86
N ALA A 259 -10.65 -7.85 -6.18
CA ALA A 259 -9.52 -6.93 -6.31
C ALA A 259 -8.56 -7.13 -5.12
N LEU A 260 -7.26 -6.99 -5.38
CA LEU A 260 -6.21 -7.25 -4.40
C LEU A 260 -5.26 -6.05 -4.23
N ASN A 261 -4.72 -5.90 -3.02
CA ASN A 261 -3.75 -4.89 -2.60
C ASN A 261 -4.21 -3.44 -2.83
N GLY A 262 -5.52 -3.19 -2.74
CA GLY A 262 -6.11 -1.87 -3.06
C GLY A 262 -5.90 -1.43 -4.51
N SER A 263 -5.33 -2.28 -5.37
CA SER A 263 -5.18 -2.01 -6.80
C SER A 263 -6.50 -2.34 -7.49
N ASN A 264 -7.29 -1.30 -7.71
CA ASN A 264 -8.50 -1.37 -8.53
C ASN A 264 -8.19 -1.38 -10.05
N MET A 265 -6.92 -1.62 -10.43
CA MET A 265 -6.51 -1.67 -11.82
C MET A 265 -6.78 -3.04 -12.48
N ASN A 266 -6.84 -4.11 -11.68
CA ASN A 266 -7.09 -5.45 -12.17
C ASN A 266 -8.13 -6.18 -11.31
N PHE A 267 -9.05 -6.88 -11.95
CA PHE A 267 -10.04 -7.73 -11.26
C PHE A 267 -9.81 -9.20 -11.60
N ASN A 268 -9.94 -10.05 -10.59
CA ASN A 268 -10.05 -11.50 -10.72
C ASN A 268 -11.53 -11.88 -10.79
N LEU A 269 -11.98 -12.47 -11.90
CA LEU A 269 -13.40 -12.57 -12.25
C LEU A 269 -13.93 -13.99 -12.16
N PHE A 270 -15.12 -14.14 -11.60
CA PHE A 270 -15.87 -15.40 -11.56
C PHE A 270 -17.37 -15.13 -11.60
N GLY A 271 -18.14 -16.16 -11.96
CA GLY A 271 -19.59 -16.11 -11.96
C GLY A 271 -20.21 -17.13 -11.02
N ILE A 272 -21.39 -16.81 -10.51
CA ILE A 272 -22.20 -17.70 -9.68
C ILE A 272 -23.50 -18.03 -10.41
N ASP A 273 -23.82 -19.32 -10.50
CA ASP A 273 -25.06 -19.88 -11.10
C ASP A 273 -26.07 -20.35 -10.04
#